data_AF-A0A938UCM9-F1
#
_entry.id   AF-A0A938UCM9-F1
#
_cell.length_a   1.000
_cell.length_b   1.000
_cell.length_c   1.000
_cell.angle_alpha   90.00
_cell.angle_beta   90.00
_cell.angle_gamma   90.00
#
_symmetry.space_group_name_H-M   'P 1'
#
loop_
_entity.id
_entity.type
_entity.pdbx_description
1 polymer ?
#
loop_
_entity_poly.entity_id
_entity_poly.type
_entity_poly.pdbx_seq_one_letter_code
_entity_poly.pdbx_strand_id
1 'polypeptide(L)'
;MKRNVRHAARAVLVVLMLACGLLSCRSIPLRELAITDIDNAEQALQQAQTAEAHVYMPEKYLEARMLLRRARSSMRTEEYSKSREFARRSREVVLQAMQQIPGEQQRVKDLAMRLLFSANEAWDSYAQGIEKEYASDELIEIRQLLDGAQEDLNTQRYMDGLKKVQKAHAKITSLPEAIERGRIVRLEQEKKRQQAQKTGAEIIAEANRTAEIIIKAANRQREQLLAETAELAAYARRVEFERMFPSTYKVKSGETLLDIARRHEIFNDKFMWPLLYKANRDQIRDPMVVFPDQTLTVPRDITYEDIIEARKMAEAPPPYDPPATAYTPAVYQRYMQILPPDPLMPEEAEQPAQESEPWLEP
;
A
#
# COMPACT_ATOMS: atom_id res chain seq x y z
N MET A 1 34.89 41.15 124.09
CA MET A 1 33.51 41.07 123.54
C MET A 1 33.26 41.78 122.21
N LYS A 2 34.03 42.81 121.79
CA LYS A 2 33.74 43.57 120.53
C LYS A 2 34.11 42.88 119.20
N ARG A 3 34.99 41.86 119.19
CA ARG A 3 35.42 41.16 117.96
C ARG A 3 34.38 40.16 117.44
N ASN A 4 33.69 39.44 118.34
CA ASN A 4 32.75 38.38 117.96
C ASN A 4 31.47 38.92 117.30
N VAL A 5 31.03 40.13 117.68
CA VAL A 5 29.85 40.78 117.09
C VAL A 5 30.08 41.18 115.62
N ARG A 6 31.31 41.56 115.25
CA ARG A 6 31.66 41.96 113.88
C ARG A 6 31.74 40.77 112.92
N HIS A 7 32.16 39.59 113.40
CA HIS A 7 32.18 38.37 112.60
C HIS A 7 30.77 37.79 112.42
N ALA A 8 29.92 37.84 113.46
CA ALA A 8 28.52 37.46 113.36
C ALA A 8 27.74 38.35 112.37
N ALA A 9 27.93 39.68 112.42
CA ALA A 9 27.27 40.60 111.49
C ALA A 9 27.71 40.41 110.03
N ARG A 10 28.99 40.12 109.77
CA ARG A 10 29.49 39.82 108.42
C ARG A 10 28.98 38.48 107.89
N ALA A 11 28.88 37.45 108.74
CA ALA A 11 28.32 36.16 108.35
C ALA A 11 26.82 36.27 108.03
N VAL A 12 26.04 37.01 108.82
CA VAL A 12 24.61 37.24 108.56
C VAL A 12 24.40 38.04 107.27
N LEU A 13 25.24 39.04 106.99
CA LEU A 13 25.11 39.85 105.77
C LEU A 13 25.49 39.07 104.49
N VAL A 14 26.47 38.17 104.57
CA VAL A 14 26.84 37.27 103.45
C VAL A 14 25.77 36.22 103.20
N VAL A 15 25.14 35.67 104.25
CA VAL A 15 24.02 34.73 104.12
C VAL A 15 22.76 35.42 103.57
N LEU A 16 22.50 36.67 103.95
CA LEU A 16 21.38 37.47 103.38
C LEU A 16 21.60 37.84 101.91
N MET A 17 22.84 38.14 101.51
CA MET A 17 23.19 38.41 100.10
C MET A 17 23.14 37.14 99.23
N LEU A 18 23.55 35.98 99.76
CA LEU A 18 23.43 34.67 99.09
C LEU A 18 21.98 34.17 99.01
N ALA A 19 21.15 34.46 100.02
CA ALA A 19 19.72 34.12 100.01
C ALA A 19 18.89 34.99 99.04
N CYS A 20 19.33 36.23 98.75
CA CYS A 20 18.66 37.09 97.76
C CYS A 20 18.99 36.75 96.30
N GLY A 21 20.03 35.95 96.03
CA GLY A 21 20.47 35.58 94.68
C GLY A 21 19.69 34.42 94.02
N LEU A 22 18.82 33.72 94.77
CA LEU A 22 18.17 32.49 94.30
C LEU A 22 16.64 32.52 94.25
N LEU A 23 16.01 33.69 94.42
CA LEU A 23 14.54 33.83 94.49
C LEU A 23 13.96 34.86 93.50
N SER A 24 14.54 34.94 92.29
CA SER A 24 13.86 35.58 91.15
C SER A 24 13.24 34.52 90.25
N CYS A 25 12.13 33.91 90.69
CA CYS A 25 11.20 33.27 89.77
C CYS A 25 10.56 34.36 88.89
N ARG A 26 11.25 34.76 87.81
CA ARG A 26 10.71 35.68 86.81
C ARG A 26 9.66 34.89 86.02
N SER A 27 8.38 35.13 86.29
CA SER A 27 7.28 34.55 85.51
C SER A 27 7.48 34.96 84.05
N ILE A 28 7.67 33.97 83.16
CA ILE A 28 7.84 34.23 81.73
C ILE A 28 6.57 34.94 81.23
N PRO A 29 6.66 36.09 80.55
CA PRO A 29 5.50 36.82 80.08
C PRO A 29 4.69 35.95 79.11
N LEU A 30 3.36 35.97 79.25
CA LEU A 30 2.43 35.14 78.44
C LEU A 30 2.63 35.30 76.93
N ARG A 31 3.04 36.51 76.49
CA ARG A 31 3.39 36.81 75.09
C ARG A 31 4.57 35.98 74.59
N GLU A 32 5.62 35.85 75.39
CA GLU A 32 6.83 35.09 75.01
C GLU A 32 6.53 33.59 74.94
N LEU A 33 5.76 33.06 75.90
CA LEU A 33 5.25 31.68 75.83
C LEU A 33 4.37 31.44 74.60
N ALA A 34 3.56 32.42 74.18
CA ALA A 34 2.74 32.33 72.97
C ALA A 34 3.57 32.28 71.68
N ILE A 35 4.65 33.07 71.61
CA ILE A 35 5.62 33.00 70.50
C ILE A 35 6.26 31.62 70.45
N THR A 36 6.77 31.12 71.57
CA THR A 36 7.39 29.79 71.63
C THR A 36 6.41 28.67 71.26
N ASP A 37 5.15 28.73 71.71
CA ASP A 37 4.14 27.73 71.35
C ASP A 37 3.82 27.78 69.83
N ILE A 38 3.78 28.98 69.22
CA ILE A 38 3.63 29.16 67.76
C ILE A 38 4.84 28.58 67.00
N ASP A 39 6.07 28.94 67.39
CA ASP A 39 7.29 28.47 66.75
C ASP A 39 7.39 26.93 66.80
N ASN A 40 7.04 26.34 67.94
CA ASN A 40 6.98 24.89 68.09
C ASN A 40 5.94 24.25 67.18
N ALA A 41 4.77 24.88 67.01
CA ALA A 41 3.73 24.39 66.10
C ALA A 41 4.13 24.53 64.63
N GLU A 42 4.88 25.58 64.28
CA GLU A 42 5.45 25.78 62.95
C GLU A 42 6.51 24.72 62.62
N GLN A 43 7.44 24.47 63.54
CA GLN A 43 8.44 23.42 63.40
C GLN A 43 7.78 22.03 63.26
N ALA A 44 6.75 21.75 64.06
CA ALA A 44 6.00 20.51 63.94
C ALA A 44 5.33 20.38 62.56
N LEU A 45 4.67 21.44 62.06
CA LEU A 45 4.07 21.43 60.72
C LEU A 45 5.10 21.25 59.60
N GLN A 46 6.31 21.80 59.76
CA GLN A 46 7.41 21.60 58.83
C GLN A 46 7.88 20.14 58.83
N GLN A 47 8.04 19.54 60.00
CA GLN A 47 8.35 18.11 60.13
C GLN A 47 7.26 17.21 59.53
N ALA A 48 5.99 17.57 59.75
CA ALA A 48 4.85 16.87 59.17
C ALA A 48 4.84 16.99 57.64
N GLN A 49 5.22 18.15 57.09
CA GLN A 49 5.34 18.34 55.65
C GLN A 49 6.44 17.46 55.07
N THR A 50 7.61 17.40 55.71
CA THR A 50 8.71 16.52 55.29
C THR A 50 8.36 15.03 55.43
N ALA A 51 7.49 14.68 56.37
CA ALA A 51 6.94 13.33 56.52
C ALA A 51 5.71 13.08 55.62
N GLU A 52 5.42 13.97 54.67
CA GLU A 52 4.31 13.86 53.73
C GLU A 52 2.92 13.73 54.37
N ALA A 53 2.72 14.30 55.56
CA ALA A 53 1.43 14.29 56.26
C ALA A 53 0.30 14.93 55.42
N HIS A 54 0.64 15.85 54.52
CA HIS A 54 -0.30 16.46 53.59
C HIS A 54 -0.82 15.50 52.51
N VAL A 55 -0.08 14.42 52.22
CA VAL A 55 -0.47 13.39 51.25
C VAL A 55 -1.27 12.28 51.94
N TYR A 56 -0.77 11.77 53.05
CA TYR A 56 -1.35 10.61 53.74
C TYR A 56 -2.42 10.98 54.78
N MET A 57 -2.35 12.18 55.36
CA MET A 57 -3.26 12.66 56.41
C MET A 57 -3.79 14.08 56.09
N PRO A 58 -4.38 14.31 54.89
CA PRO A 58 -4.70 15.66 54.42
C PRO A 58 -5.65 16.43 55.34
N GLU A 59 -6.63 15.75 55.94
CA GLU A 59 -7.60 16.36 56.85
C GLU A 59 -6.94 16.90 58.13
N LYS A 60 -6.12 16.07 58.79
CA LYS A 60 -5.40 16.46 60.01
C LYS A 60 -4.36 17.53 59.73
N TYR A 61 -3.66 17.42 58.60
CA TYR A 61 -2.69 18.42 58.18
C TYR A 61 -3.36 19.79 57.91
N LEU A 62 -4.53 19.79 57.26
CA LEU A 62 -5.33 21.00 57.05
C LEU A 62 -5.84 21.59 58.37
N GLU A 63 -6.36 20.76 59.27
CA GLU A 63 -6.83 21.17 60.59
C GLU A 63 -5.72 21.87 61.39
N ALA A 64 -4.54 21.25 61.49
CA ALA A 64 -3.39 21.84 62.15
C ALA A 64 -3.00 23.20 61.54
N ARG A 65 -2.96 23.31 60.20
CA ARG A 65 -2.69 24.60 59.54
C ARG A 65 -3.74 25.67 59.87
N MET A 66 -5.01 25.31 59.95
CA MET A 66 -6.07 26.24 60.34
C MET A 66 -5.92 26.68 61.81
N LEU A 67 -5.58 25.76 62.72
CA LEU A 67 -5.33 26.07 64.12
C LEU A 67 -4.13 27.02 64.28
N LEU A 68 -3.02 26.77 63.61
CA LEU A 68 -1.87 27.69 63.62
C LEU A 68 -2.24 29.08 63.06
N ARG A 69 -3.05 29.13 61.99
CA ARG A 69 -3.54 30.41 61.43
C ARG A 69 -4.37 31.18 62.46
N ARG A 70 -5.23 30.49 63.22
CA ARG A 70 -6.01 31.07 64.33
C ARG A 70 -5.09 31.55 65.46
N ALA A 71 -4.07 30.77 65.83
CA ALA A 71 -3.06 31.16 66.82
C ALA A 71 -2.37 32.47 66.45
N ARG A 72 -1.84 32.56 65.21
CA ARG A 72 -1.22 33.78 64.68
C ARG A 72 -2.19 34.96 64.65
N SER A 73 -3.48 34.72 64.42
CA SER A 73 -4.51 35.77 64.46
C SER A 73 -4.74 36.29 65.88
N SER A 74 -4.92 35.38 66.85
CA SER A 74 -5.06 35.74 68.27
C SER A 74 -3.81 36.43 68.82
N MET A 75 -2.62 36.06 68.33
CA MET A 75 -1.37 36.76 68.66
C MET A 75 -1.36 38.23 68.22
N ARG A 76 -1.89 38.53 67.02
CA ARG A 76 -2.00 39.91 66.50
C ARG A 76 -3.03 40.75 67.27
N THR A 77 -4.06 40.11 67.81
CA THR A 77 -5.11 40.78 68.61
C THR A 77 -4.79 40.78 70.12
N GLU A 78 -3.55 40.46 70.49
CA GLU A 78 -3.06 40.42 71.88
C GLU A 78 -3.80 39.44 72.81
N GLU A 79 -4.54 38.48 72.24
CA GLU A 79 -5.23 37.42 72.98
C GLU A 79 -4.27 36.23 73.23
N TYR A 80 -3.22 36.44 74.02
CA TYR A 80 -2.11 35.49 74.17
C TYR A 80 -2.52 34.11 74.69
N SER A 81 -3.52 34.04 75.59
CA SER A 81 -4.01 32.75 76.10
C SER A 81 -4.63 31.88 75.00
N LYS A 82 -5.51 32.47 74.17
CA LYS A 82 -6.13 31.78 73.02
C LYS A 82 -5.09 31.42 71.97
N SER A 83 -4.12 32.31 71.73
CA SER A 83 -2.99 32.02 70.83
C SER A 83 -2.25 30.75 71.23
N ARG A 84 -1.94 30.60 72.54
CA ARG A 84 -1.28 29.41 73.08
C ARG A 84 -2.12 28.15 72.95
N GLU A 85 -3.41 28.24 73.26
CA GLU A 85 -4.35 27.12 73.12
C GLU A 85 -4.38 26.61 71.68
N PHE A 86 -4.56 27.51 70.71
CA PHE A 86 -4.58 27.15 69.29
C PHE A 86 -3.25 26.58 68.81
N ALA A 87 -2.11 27.17 69.22
CA ALA A 87 -0.79 26.69 68.84
C ALA A 87 -0.50 25.29 69.40
N ARG A 88 -0.85 25.04 70.67
CA ARG A 88 -0.69 23.72 71.31
C ARG A 88 -1.57 22.66 70.66
N ARG A 89 -2.85 22.98 70.40
CA ARG A 89 -3.75 22.08 69.64
C ARG A 89 -3.22 21.79 68.24
N SER A 90 -2.72 22.82 67.53
CA SER A 90 -2.09 22.62 66.22
C SER A 90 -0.95 21.60 66.30
N ARG A 91 -0.06 21.76 67.28
CA ARG A 91 1.06 20.83 67.49
C ARG A 91 0.57 19.42 67.87
N GLU A 92 -0.44 19.31 68.71
CA GLU A 92 -1.02 18.02 69.11
C GLU A 92 -1.61 17.27 67.91
N VAL A 93 -2.41 17.93 67.07
CA VAL A 93 -2.98 17.35 65.84
C VAL A 93 -1.87 16.87 64.90
N VAL A 94 -0.79 17.64 64.78
CA VAL A 94 0.39 17.23 63.99
C VAL A 94 1.03 15.96 64.55
N LEU A 95 1.28 15.89 65.85
CA LEU A 95 1.91 14.72 66.47
C LEU A 95 1.05 13.46 66.30
N GLN A 96 -0.28 13.60 66.45
CA GLN A 96 -1.22 12.52 66.19
C GLN A 96 -1.22 12.08 64.72
N ALA A 97 -1.14 13.04 63.77
CA ALA A 97 -1.02 12.71 62.35
C ALA A 97 0.28 11.95 62.07
N MET A 98 1.41 12.46 62.56
CA MET A 98 2.73 11.83 62.37
C MET A 98 2.81 10.41 62.93
N GLN A 99 2.16 10.15 64.07
CA GLN A 99 2.08 8.81 64.65
C GLN A 99 1.35 7.81 63.75
N GLN A 100 0.36 8.27 62.96
CA GLN A 100 -0.48 7.42 62.12
C GLN A 100 0.08 7.22 60.70
N ILE A 101 0.97 8.09 60.23
CA ILE A 101 1.52 8.04 58.85
C ILE A 101 2.09 6.67 58.47
N PRO A 102 2.95 6.01 59.29
CA PRO A 102 3.53 4.73 58.88
C PRO A 102 2.48 3.63 58.63
N GLY A 103 1.42 3.61 59.44
CA GLY A 103 0.30 2.69 59.26
C GLY A 103 -0.50 2.99 57.99
N GLU A 104 -0.71 4.27 57.68
CA GLU A 104 -1.42 4.68 56.47
C GLU A 104 -0.60 4.46 55.20
N GLN A 105 0.71 4.73 55.24
CA GLN A 105 1.64 4.38 54.16
C GLN A 105 1.60 2.88 53.84
N GLN A 106 1.60 2.04 54.87
CA GLN A 106 1.51 0.60 54.71
C GLN A 106 0.16 0.18 54.09
N ARG A 107 -0.95 0.78 54.53
CA ARG A 107 -2.29 0.53 53.93
C ARG A 107 -2.35 0.91 52.46
N VAL A 108 -1.84 2.08 52.10
CA VAL A 108 -1.78 2.56 50.70
C VAL A 108 -0.93 1.60 49.86
N LYS A 109 0.24 1.20 50.38
CA LYS A 109 1.13 0.23 49.73
C LYS A 109 0.41 -1.10 49.49
N ASP A 110 -0.23 -1.66 50.51
CA ASP A 110 -0.94 -2.94 50.41
C ASP A 110 -2.11 -2.88 49.43
N LEU A 111 -2.88 -1.79 49.43
CA LEU A 111 -3.93 -1.55 48.46
C LEU A 111 -3.38 -1.46 47.04
N ALA A 112 -2.31 -0.68 46.83
CA ALA A 112 -1.68 -0.52 45.54
C ALA A 112 -1.12 -1.83 45.00
N MET A 113 -0.45 -2.64 45.84
CA MET A 113 0.07 -3.96 45.44
C MET A 113 -1.05 -4.94 45.05
N ARG A 114 -2.15 -4.98 45.80
CA ARG A 114 -3.30 -5.84 45.45
C ARG A 114 -3.95 -5.44 44.12
N LEU A 115 -4.17 -4.14 43.94
CA LEU A 115 -4.73 -3.62 42.70
C LEU A 115 -3.77 -3.83 41.52
N LEU A 116 -2.46 -3.68 41.74
CA LEU A 116 -1.44 -3.90 40.71
C LEU A 116 -1.44 -5.35 40.25
N PHE A 117 -1.50 -6.29 41.20
CA PHE A 117 -1.59 -7.71 40.90
C PHE A 117 -2.82 -8.03 40.05
N SER A 118 -4.01 -7.62 40.52
CA SER A 118 -5.26 -7.84 39.79
C SER A 118 -5.27 -7.19 38.40
N ALA A 119 -4.70 -5.99 38.28
CA ALA A 119 -4.64 -5.29 37.00
C ALA A 119 -3.65 -5.96 36.02
N ASN A 120 -2.52 -6.50 36.50
CA ASN A 120 -1.61 -7.29 35.69
C ASN A 120 -2.26 -8.58 35.20
N GLU A 121 -2.96 -9.33 36.05
CA GLU A 121 -3.68 -10.55 35.63
C GLU A 121 -4.72 -10.25 34.54
N ALA A 122 -5.49 -9.17 34.73
CA ALA A 122 -6.47 -8.75 33.75
C ALA A 122 -5.80 -8.35 32.43
N TRP A 123 -4.73 -7.57 32.47
CA TRP A 123 -3.97 -7.18 31.29
C TRP A 123 -3.38 -8.39 30.55
N ASP A 124 -2.78 -9.35 31.27
CA ASP A 124 -2.22 -10.57 30.70
C ASP A 124 -3.28 -11.40 29.97
N SER A 125 -4.49 -11.50 30.52
CA SER A 125 -5.62 -12.18 29.88
C SER A 125 -5.96 -11.57 28.51
N TYR A 126 -6.01 -10.24 28.40
CA TYR A 126 -6.24 -9.57 27.11
C TYR A 126 -5.04 -9.66 26.17
N ALA A 127 -3.82 -9.58 26.69
CA ALA A 127 -2.59 -9.63 25.90
C ALA A 127 -2.34 -11.00 25.25
N GLN A 128 -2.81 -12.07 25.87
CA GLN A 128 -2.76 -13.43 25.31
C GLN A 128 -3.92 -13.73 24.35
N GLY A 129 -5.01 -12.96 24.42
CA GLY A 129 -6.16 -13.09 23.55
C GLY A 129 -5.91 -12.61 22.12
N ILE A 130 -6.78 -13.07 21.20
CA ILE A 130 -6.88 -12.53 19.83
C ILE A 130 -7.34 -11.06 19.87
N GLU A 131 -7.98 -10.66 20.96
CA GLU A 131 -8.56 -9.33 21.19
C GLU A 131 -7.53 -8.20 21.16
N LYS A 132 -6.25 -8.48 21.44
CA LYS A 132 -5.15 -7.51 21.39
C LYS A 132 -5.03 -6.77 20.06
N GLU A 133 -5.45 -7.41 18.98
CA GLU A 133 -5.37 -6.83 17.64
C GLU A 133 -6.36 -5.68 17.41
N TYR A 134 -7.35 -5.52 18.29
CA TYR A 134 -8.41 -4.51 18.19
C TYR A 134 -8.25 -3.35 19.16
N ALA A 135 -7.34 -3.45 20.14
CA ALA A 135 -7.11 -2.44 21.17
C ALA A 135 -5.62 -2.38 21.57
N SER A 136 -4.72 -2.41 20.59
CA SER A 136 -3.27 -2.44 20.81
C SER A 136 -2.77 -1.22 21.59
N ASP A 137 -3.29 -0.05 21.25
CA ASP A 137 -2.83 1.23 21.80
C ASP A 137 -3.24 1.36 23.27
N GLU A 138 -4.48 0.97 23.58
CA GLU A 138 -4.99 0.93 24.96
C GLU A 138 -4.21 -0.07 25.82
N LEU A 139 -3.87 -1.25 25.28
CA LEU A 139 -3.06 -2.24 26.00
C LEU A 139 -1.65 -1.74 26.29
N ILE A 140 -1.02 -1.01 25.36
CA ILE A 140 0.30 -0.40 25.57
C ILE A 140 0.23 0.65 26.68
N GLU A 141 -0.77 1.54 26.66
CA GLU A 141 -0.94 2.55 27.70
C GLU A 141 -1.17 1.92 29.08
N ILE A 142 -2.02 0.88 29.16
CA ILE A 142 -2.25 0.16 30.42
C ILE A 142 -0.92 -0.43 30.92
N ARG A 143 -0.13 -1.06 30.04
CA ARG A 143 1.17 -1.63 30.42
C ARG A 143 2.13 -0.59 30.98
N GLN A 144 2.26 0.56 30.31
CA GLN A 144 3.09 1.67 30.79
C GLN A 144 2.67 2.17 32.18
N LEU A 145 1.36 2.24 32.44
CA LEU A 145 0.86 2.63 33.76
C LEU A 145 1.18 1.59 34.84
N LEU A 146 1.07 0.29 34.53
CA LEU A 146 1.38 -0.80 35.46
C LEU A 146 2.88 -0.85 35.78
N ASP A 147 3.74 -0.75 34.77
CA ASP A 147 5.19 -0.70 34.95
C ASP A 147 5.62 0.54 35.75
N GLY A 148 5.08 1.70 35.39
CA GLY A 148 5.33 2.95 36.11
C GLY A 148 4.79 2.95 37.54
N ALA A 149 3.73 2.17 37.82
CA ALA A 149 3.24 1.99 39.18
C ALA A 149 4.14 1.06 40.00
N GLN A 150 4.62 -0.03 39.39
CA GLN A 150 5.58 -0.93 40.03
C GLN A 150 6.87 -0.19 40.41
N GLU A 151 7.36 0.69 39.54
CA GLU A 151 8.53 1.53 39.83
C GLU A 151 8.28 2.48 41.02
N ASP A 152 7.12 3.14 41.06
CA ASP A 152 6.76 4.02 42.18
C ASP A 152 6.69 3.24 43.50
N LEU A 153 6.12 2.03 43.49
CA LEU A 153 6.08 1.16 44.68
C LEU A 153 7.49 0.75 45.14
N ASN A 154 8.38 0.42 44.20
CA ASN A 154 9.78 0.07 44.48
C ASN A 154 10.55 1.27 45.05
N THR A 155 10.24 2.48 44.58
CA THR A 155 10.84 3.75 45.04
C THR A 155 10.11 4.38 46.24
N GLN A 156 9.22 3.63 46.89
CA GLN A 156 8.45 4.05 48.07
C GLN A 156 7.48 5.23 47.85
N ARG A 157 7.21 5.60 46.59
CA ARG A 157 6.21 6.60 46.19
C ARG A 157 4.82 5.97 46.12
N TYR A 158 4.33 5.45 47.25
CA TYR A 158 3.15 4.58 47.29
C TYR A 158 1.86 5.23 46.76
N MET A 159 1.66 6.53 47.04
CA MET A 159 0.48 7.25 46.56
C MET A 159 0.48 7.50 45.06
N ASP A 160 1.65 7.73 44.46
CA ASP A 160 1.75 7.90 43.00
C ASP A 160 1.56 6.55 42.29
N GLY A 161 2.15 5.49 42.84
CA GLY A 161 1.89 4.12 42.40
C GLY A 161 0.41 3.77 42.45
N LEU A 162 -0.28 4.04 43.57
CA LEU A 162 -1.71 3.81 43.71
C LEU A 162 -2.53 4.54 42.63
N LYS A 163 -2.24 5.83 42.38
CA LYS A 163 -2.93 6.61 41.34
C LYS A 163 -2.74 6.02 39.95
N LYS A 164 -1.51 5.62 39.60
CA LYS A 164 -1.21 4.98 38.31
C LYS A 164 -1.97 3.67 38.16
N VAL A 165 -2.00 2.82 39.20
CA VAL A 165 -2.77 1.57 39.18
C VAL A 165 -4.26 1.83 39.05
N GLN A 166 -4.83 2.80 39.78
CA GLN A 166 -6.25 3.16 39.65
C GLN A 166 -6.58 3.61 38.22
N LYS A 167 -5.70 4.39 37.59
CA LYS A 167 -5.85 4.79 36.19
C LYS A 167 -5.76 3.59 35.24
N ALA A 168 -4.83 2.67 35.47
CA ALA A 168 -4.72 1.43 34.69
C ALA A 168 -6.00 0.59 34.83
N HIS A 169 -6.51 0.44 36.05
CA HIS A 169 -7.72 -0.34 36.33
C HIS A 169 -8.95 0.25 35.64
N ALA A 170 -9.13 1.59 35.69
CA ALA A 170 -10.21 2.26 34.98
C ALA A 170 -10.14 2.01 33.45
N LYS A 171 -8.93 2.02 32.87
CA LYS A 171 -8.73 1.71 31.46
C LYS A 171 -9.03 0.25 31.14
N ILE A 172 -8.60 -0.70 31.99
CA ILE A 172 -8.93 -2.12 31.86
C ILE A 172 -10.44 -2.33 31.88
N THR A 173 -11.18 -1.66 32.77
CA THR A 173 -12.64 -1.75 32.82
C THR A 173 -13.30 -1.28 31.51
N SER A 174 -12.74 -0.26 30.86
CA SER A 174 -13.24 0.24 29.56
C SER A 174 -12.75 -0.54 28.34
N LEU A 175 -11.87 -1.52 28.52
CA LEU A 175 -11.20 -2.22 27.43
C LEU A 175 -12.14 -3.08 26.57
N PRO A 176 -13.15 -3.79 27.11
CA PRO A 176 -14.13 -4.51 26.28
C PRO A 176 -14.82 -3.62 25.24
N GLU A 177 -15.17 -2.38 25.63
CA GLU A 177 -15.78 -1.44 24.70
C GLU A 177 -14.81 -0.97 23.62
N ALA A 178 -13.53 -0.79 23.97
CA ALA A 178 -12.48 -0.44 23.00
C ALA A 178 -12.27 -1.57 21.98
N ILE A 179 -12.21 -2.81 22.45
CA ILE A 179 -12.08 -4.01 21.61
C ILE A 179 -13.26 -4.12 20.63
N GLU A 180 -14.49 -3.92 21.10
CA GLU A 180 -15.66 -3.99 20.23
C GLU A 180 -15.66 -2.86 19.18
N ARG A 181 -15.28 -1.63 19.56
CA ARG A 181 -15.09 -0.54 18.59
C ARG A 181 -14.06 -0.91 17.52
N GLY A 182 -12.90 -1.43 17.92
CA GLY A 182 -11.87 -1.88 17.00
C GLY A 182 -12.34 -2.99 16.06
N ARG A 183 -13.13 -3.93 16.57
CA ARG A 183 -13.73 -5.03 15.81
C ARG A 183 -14.67 -4.51 14.72
N ILE A 184 -15.58 -3.60 15.08
CA ILE A 184 -16.53 -2.99 14.13
C ILE A 184 -15.77 -2.27 13.01
N VAL A 185 -14.76 -1.45 13.36
CA VAL A 185 -13.95 -0.73 12.38
C VAL A 185 -13.25 -1.68 11.41
N ARG A 186 -12.66 -2.77 11.90
CA ARG A 186 -11.99 -3.76 11.04
C ARG A 186 -12.99 -4.45 10.10
N LEU A 187 -14.16 -4.84 10.61
CA LEU A 187 -15.21 -5.47 9.80
C LEU A 187 -15.73 -4.52 8.70
N GLU A 188 -15.89 -3.23 9.00
CA GLU A 188 -16.28 -2.25 7.99
C GLU A 188 -15.21 -2.05 6.91
N GLN A 189 -13.93 -2.01 7.31
CA GLN A 189 -12.82 -1.92 6.36
C GLN A 189 -12.75 -3.14 5.45
N GLU A 190 -12.95 -4.34 6.01
CA GLU A 190 -12.97 -5.58 5.22
C GLU A 190 -14.14 -5.60 4.24
N LYS A 191 -15.35 -5.21 4.67
CA LYS A 191 -16.50 -5.07 3.76
C LYS A 191 -16.22 -4.09 2.63
N LYS A 192 -15.62 -2.93 2.93
CA LYS A 192 -15.20 -1.94 1.91
C LYS A 192 -14.17 -2.52 0.95
N ARG A 193 -13.18 -3.28 1.43
CA ARG A 193 -12.18 -3.96 0.58
C ARG A 193 -12.82 -5.00 -0.33
N GLN A 194 -13.72 -5.83 0.19
CA GLN A 194 -14.44 -6.82 -0.60
C GLN A 194 -15.32 -6.16 -1.67
N GLN A 195 -15.99 -5.05 -1.34
CA GLN A 195 -16.77 -4.29 -2.30
C GLN A 195 -15.89 -3.65 -3.39
N ALA A 196 -14.74 -3.08 -3.01
CA ALA A 196 -13.76 -2.56 -3.97
C ALA A 196 -13.20 -3.67 -4.88
N GLN A 197 -12.97 -4.87 -4.34
CA GLN A 197 -12.52 -6.02 -5.13
C GLN A 197 -13.60 -6.51 -6.10
N LYS A 198 -14.86 -6.61 -5.66
CA LYS A 198 -15.98 -6.98 -6.52
C LYS A 198 -16.19 -5.98 -7.66
N THR A 199 -16.25 -4.69 -7.33
CA THR A 199 -16.39 -3.63 -8.32
C THR A 199 -15.21 -3.59 -9.30
N GLY A 200 -13.98 -3.76 -8.81
CA GLY A 200 -12.80 -3.90 -9.67
C GLY A 200 -12.87 -5.10 -10.61
N ALA A 201 -13.32 -6.26 -10.12
CA ALA A 201 -13.51 -7.46 -10.94
C ALA A 201 -14.62 -7.27 -11.99
N GLU A 202 -15.72 -6.59 -11.65
CA GLU A 202 -16.81 -6.27 -12.57
C GLU A 202 -16.33 -5.36 -13.70
N ILE A 203 -15.57 -4.31 -13.39
CA ILE A 203 -14.98 -3.39 -14.39
C ILE A 203 -14.02 -4.14 -15.33
N ILE A 204 -13.15 -5.00 -14.79
CA ILE A 204 -12.24 -5.81 -15.62
C ILE A 204 -13.03 -6.76 -16.52
N ALA A 205 -14.07 -7.41 -15.99
CA ALA A 205 -14.90 -8.32 -16.78
C ALA A 205 -15.64 -7.57 -17.91
N GLU A 206 -16.14 -6.37 -17.66
CA GLU A 206 -16.77 -5.53 -18.68
C GLU A 206 -15.77 -5.04 -19.73
N ALA A 207 -14.57 -4.62 -19.31
CA ALA A 207 -13.48 -4.26 -20.21
C ALA A 207 -13.05 -5.43 -21.11
N ASN A 208 -12.96 -6.64 -20.57
CA ASN A 208 -12.63 -7.84 -21.36
C ASN A 208 -13.73 -8.17 -22.38
N ARG A 209 -15.01 -8.09 -21.98
CA ARG A 209 -16.15 -8.30 -22.90
C ARG A 209 -16.14 -7.29 -24.05
N THR A 210 -15.89 -6.02 -23.76
CA THR A 210 -15.82 -4.97 -24.78
C THR A 210 -14.61 -5.16 -25.69
N ALA A 211 -13.45 -5.53 -25.15
CA ALA A 211 -12.26 -5.87 -25.94
C ALA A 211 -12.51 -7.07 -26.88
N GLU A 212 -13.16 -8.14 -26.40
CA GLU A 212 -13.51 -9.30 -27.24
C GLU A 212 -14.39 -8.91 -28.43
N ILE A 213 -15.39 -8.04 -28.21
CA ILE A 213 -16.27 -7.55 -29.27
C ILE A 213 -15.47 -6.75 -30.31
N ILE A 214 -14.59 -5.85 -29.87
CA ILE A 214 -13.76 -5.02 -30.75
C ILE A 214 -12.79 -5.88 -31.55
N ILE A 215 -12.08 -6.81 -30.91
CA ILE A 215 -11.13 -7.72 -31.58
C ILE A 215 -11.87 -8.57 -32.62
N LYS A 216 -13.05 -9.10 -32.28
CA LYS A 216 -13.85 -9.90 -33.21
C LYS A 216 -14.33 -9.06 -34.41
N ALA A 217 -14.74 -7.82 -34.19
CA ALA A 217 -15.12 -6.91 -35.26
C ALA A 217 -13.92 -6.55 -36.16
N ALA A 218 -12.77 -6.24 -35.56
CA ALA A 218 -11.53 -5.92 -36.29
C ALA A 218 -11.03 -7.11 -37.12
N ASN A 219 -11.09 -8.33 -36.58
CA ASN A 219 -10.70 -9.54 -37.31
C ASN A 219 -11.62 -9.77 -38.52
N ARG A 220 -12.94 -9.60 -38.36
CA ARG A 220 -13.88 -9.70 -39.49
C ARG A 220 -13.61 -8.65 -40.56
N GLN A 221 -13.34 -7.41 -40.17
CA GLN A 221 -12.97 -6.36 -41.12
C GLN A 221 -11.66 -6.68 -41.84
N ARG A 222 -10.66 -7.19 -41.12
CA ARG A 222 -9.39 -7.63 -41.70
C ARG A 222 -9.61 -8.76 -42.71
N GLU A 223 -10.40 -9.77 -42.37
CA GLU A 223 -10.74 -10.87 -43.29
C GLU A 223 -11.46 -10.35 -44.55
N GLN A 224 -12.38 -9.40 -44.40
CA GLN A 224 -13.05 -8.75 -45.54
C GLN A 224 -12.06 -7.98 -46.42
N LEU A 225 -11.17 -7.18 -45.83
CA LEU A 225 -10.15 -6.45 -46.58
C LEU A 225 -9.15 -7.39 -47.26
N LEU A 226 -8.76 -8.49 -46.61
CA LEU A 226 -7.91 -9.51 -47.21
C LEU A 226 -8.59 -10.17 -48.42
N ALA A 227 -9.89 -10.48 -48.31
CA ALA A 227 -10.66 -11.01 -49.43
C ALA A 227 -10.78 -9.99 -50.58
N GLU A 228 -11.08 -8.72 -50.28
CA GLU A 228 -11.19 -7.67 -51.30
C GLU A 228 -9.85 -7.40 -51.99
N THR A 229 -8.77 -7.29 -51.23
CA THR A 229 -7.41 -7.13 -51.78
C THR A 229 -6.97 -8.33 -52.60
N ALA A 230 -7.40 -9.54 -52.22
CA ALA A 230 -7.17 -10.75 -52.99
C ALA A 230 -7.88 -10.74 -54.34
N GLU A 231 -9.17 -10.35 -54.36
CA GLU A 231 -9.92 -10.21 -55.61
C GLU A 231 -9.30 -9.16 -56.54
N LEU A 232 -8.87 -8.02 -55.99
CA LEU A 232 -8.17 -6.97 -56.73
C LEU A 232 -6.83 -7.45 -57.30
N ALA A 233 -6.04 -8.20 -56.51
CA ALA A 233 -4.78 -8.78 -56.98
C ALA A 233 -5.01 -9.81 -58.10
N ALA A 234 -6.02 -10.67 -57.97
CA ALA A 234 -6.41 -11.63 -59.00
C ALA A 234 -6.90 -10.92 -60.28
N TYR A 235 -7.64 -9.82 -60.15
CA TYR A 235 -8.04 -8.98 -61.28
C TYR A 235 -6.83 -8.34 -61.97
N ALA A 236 -5.93 -7.70 -61.20
CA ALA A 236 -4.70 -7.10 -61.73
C ALA A 236 -3.84 -8.14 -62.46
N ARG A 237 -3.72 -9.35 -61.89
CA ARG A 237 -3.04 -10.48 -62.52
C ARG A 237 -3.67 -10.83 -63.87
N ARG A 238 -5.00 -10.95 -63.94
CA ARG A 238 -5.71 -11.25 -65.20
C ARG A 238 -5.50 -10.17 -66.26
N VAL A 239 -5.57 -8.89 -65.86
CA VAL A 239 -5.37 -7.76 -66.77
C VAL A 239 -3.93 -7.74 -67.30
N GLU A 240 -2.95 -7.89 -66.41
CA GLU A 240 -1.53 -7.87 -66.80
C GLU A 240 -1.16 -9.10 -67.64
N PHE A 241 -1.73 -10.25 -67.29
CA PHE A 241 -1.59 -11.48 -68.06
C PHE A 241 -2.17 -11.31 -69.48
N GLU A 242 -3.39 -10.80 -69.63
CA GLU A 242 -4.01 -10.56 -70.94
C GLU A 242 -3.23 -9.51 -71.75
N ARG A 243 -2.57 -8.55 -71.09
CA ARG A 243 -1.70 -7.57 -71.74
C ARG A 243 -0.42 -8.20 -72.31
N MET A 244 0.20 -9.11 -71.58
CA MET A 244 1.45 -9.78 -72.00
C MET A 244 1.20 -10.95 -72.96
N PHE A 245 0.11 -11.69 -72.73
CA PHE A 245 -0.30 -12.88 -73.47
C PHE A 245 -1.77 -12.75 -73.88
N PRO A 246 -2.08 -11.87 -74.84
CA PRO A 246 -3.45 -11.66 -75.29
C PRO A 246 -4.08 -12.96 -75.76
N SER A 247 -5.29 -13.24 -75.29
CA SER A 247 -6.12 -14.36 -75.69
C SER A 247 -6.78 -14.12 -77.05
N THR A 248 -6.81 -12.86 -77.50
CA THR A 248 -7.32 -12.48 -78.82
C THR A 248 -6.40 -11.50 -79.52
N TYR A 249 -6.34 -11.57 -80.85
CA TYR A 249 -5.54 -10.67 -81.66
C TYR A 249 -6.37 -10.09 -82.81
N LYS A 250 -6.39 -8.77 -82.94
CA LYS A 250 -7.06 -8.08 -84.04
C LYS A 250 -6.09 -7.89 -85.22
N VAL A 251 -6.38 -8.56 -86.34
CA VAL A 251 -5.55 -8.57 -87.55
C VAL A 251 -5.39 -7.16 -88.10
N LYS A 252 -4.14 -6.74 -88.32
CA LYS A 252 -3.82 -5.46 -88.96
C LYS A 252 -3.74 -5.62 -90.48
N SER A 253 -3.89 -4.51 -91.19
CA SER A 253 -3.83 -4.52 -92.65
C SER A 253 -2.49 -5.05 -93.15
N GLY A 254 -2.54 -6.07 -94.01
CA GLY A 254 -1.37 -6.69 -94.64
C GLY A 254 -0.65 -7.77 -93.83
N GLU A 255 -1.15 -8.17 -92.67
CA GLU A 255 -0.56 -9.27 -91.89
C GLU A 255 -0.99 -10.64 -92.39
N THR A 256 -0.10 -11.64 -92.29
CA THR A 256 -0.43 -13.07 -92.47
C THR A 256 -0.42 -13.81 -91.14
N LEU A 257 -0.96 -15.04 -91.07
CA LEU A 257 -0.87 -15.87 -89.86
C LEU A 257 0.57 -16.10 -89.40
N LEU A 258 1.51 -16.15 -90.34
CA LEU A 258 2.94 -16.26 -90.08
C LEU A 258 3.48 -15.02 -89.35
N ASP A 259 3.07 -13.82 -89.77
CA ASP A 259 3.50 -12.56 -89.18
C ASP A 259 2.90 -12.37 -87.79
N ILE A 260 1.64 -12.80 -87.59
CA ILE A 260 0.96 -12.75 -86.30
C ILE A 260 1.63 -13.72 -85.31
N ALA A 261 1.92 -14.96 -85.72
CA ALA A 261 2.59 -15.95 -84.86
C ALA A 261 4.01 -15.50 -84.43
N ARG A 262 4.72 -14.76 -85.29
CA ARG A 262 6.05 -14.21 -85.00
C ARG A 262 6.05 -13.17 -83.88
N ARG A 263 4.91 -12.52 -83.58
CA ARG A 263 4.83 -11.47 -82.56
C ARG A 263 5.20 -12.00 -81.19
N HIS A 264 5.93 -11.19 -80.43
CA HIS A 264 6.40 -11.55 -79.10
C HIS A 264 5.24 -11.92 -78.16
N GLU A 265 4.17 -11.13 -78.20
CA GLU A 265 2.96 -11.33 -77.41
C GLU A 265 2.10 -12.54 -77.84
N ILE A 266 2.32 -13.11 -79.03
CA ILE A 266 1.54 -14.24 -79.55
C ILE A 266 2.28 -15.55 -79.28
N PHE A 267 3.24 -15.92 -80.11
CA PHE A 267 4.06 -17.13 -79.89
C PHE A 267 5.55 -16.86 -79.91
N ASN A 268 5.96 -15.65 -80.33
CA ASN A 268 7.36 -15.32 -80.61
C ASN A 268 8.05 -16.36 -81.52
N ASP A 269 7.26 -17.02 -82.37
CA ASP A 269 7.70 -18.04 -83.31
C ASP A 269 6.76 -18.11 -84.50
N LYS A 270 7.27 -17.73 -85.67
CA LYS A 270 6.50 -17.73 -86.91
C LYS A 270 6.01 -19.14 -87.29
N PHE A 271 6.75 -20.19 -86.93
CA PHE A 271 6.42 -21.57 -87.31
C PHE A 271 5.27 -22.15 -86.48
N MET A 272 4.74 -21.42 -85.50
CA MET A 272 3.57 -21.80 -84.71
C MET A 272 2.24 -21.31 -85.31
N TRP A 273 2.26 -20.71 -86.51
CA TRP A 273 1.04 -20.28 -87.21
C TRP A 273 -0.03 -21.37 -87.38
N PRO A 274 0.29 -22.68 -87.52
CA PRO A 274 -0.75 -23.71 -87.64
C PRO A 274 -1.62 -23.84 -86.39
N LEU A 275 -1.11 -23.52 -85.20
CA LEU A 275 -1.88 -23.50 -83.95
C LEU A 275 -2.90 -22.37 -83.95
N LEU A 276 -2.48 -21.19 -84.41
CA LEU A 276 -3.38 -20.05 -84.58
C LEU A 276 -4.47 -20.37 -85.61
N TYR A 277 -4.10 -21.01 -86.71
CA TYR A 277 -5.06 -21.49 -87.71
C TYR A 277 -6.03 -22.53 -87.11
N LYS A 278 -5.53 -23.47 -86.29
CA LYS A 278 -6.32 -24.56 -85.68
C LYS A 278 -7.39 -24.01 -84.74
N ALA A 279 -7.05 -23.01 -83.94
CA ALA A 279 -7.97 -22.36 -83.01
C ALA A 279 -9.04 -21.48 -83.68
N ASN A 280 -8.85 -21.10 -84.96
CA ASN A 280 -9.74 -20.21 -85.69
C ASN A 280 -10.24 -20.81 -87.01
N ARG A 281 -10.28 -22.15 -87.12
CA ARG A 281 -10.74 -22.88 -88.33
C ARG A 281 -12.17 -22.53 -88.74
N ASP A 282 -12.99 -22.14 -87.78
CA ASP A 282 -14.35 -21.67 -87.99
C ASP A 282 -14.40 -20.33 -88.74
N GLN A 283 -13.36 -19.50 -88.61
CA GLN A 283 -13.27 -18.17 -89.23
C GLN A 283 -12.34 -18.11 -90.44
N ILE A 284 -11.35 -19.01 -90.54
CA ILE A 284 -10.34 -19.02 -91.58
C ILE A 284 -10.53 -20.27 -92.44
N ARG A 285 -10.85 -20.08 -93.73
CA ARG A 285 -10.98 -21.19 -94.69
C ARG A 285 -9.66 -21.53 -95.38
N ASP A 286 -8.91 -20.48 -95.76
CA ASP A 286 -7.59 -20.60 -96.36
C ASP A 286 -6.57 -20.00 -95.38
N PRO A 287 -5.60 -20.77 -94.86
CA PRO A 287 -4.59 -20.25 -93.94
C PRO A 287 -3.72 -19.12 -94.50
N MET A 288 -3.68 -18.93 -95.82
CA MET A 288 -2.95 -17.81 -96.44
C MET A 288 -3.75 -16.51 -96.49
N VAL A 289 -5.05 -16.53 -96.14
CA VAL A 289 -5.94 -15.36 -96.25
C VAL A 289 -6.55 -15.02 -94.88
N VAL A 290 -6.14 -13.87 -94.34
CA VAL A 290 -6.76 -13.22 -93.17
C VAL A 290 -7.17 -11.80 -93.53
N PHE A 291 -8.28 -11.33 -92.97
CA PHE A 291 -8.82 -10.00 -93.29
C PHE A 291 -8.48 -8.97 -92.22
N PRO A 292 -8.25 -7.70 -92.59
CA PRO A 292 -8.10 -6.61 -91.62
C PRO A 292 -9.31 -6.55 -90.69
N ASP A 293 -9.06 -6.20 -89.43
CA ASP A 293 -10.04 -6.10 -88.33
C ASP A 293 -10.67 -7.44 -87.86
N GLN A 294 -10.30 -8.57 -88.46
CA GLN A 294 -10.68 -9.89 -87.96
C GLN A 294 -10.06 -10.14 -86.57
N THR A 295 -10.85 -10.67 -85.62
CA THR A 295 -10.36 -10.99 -84.27
C THR A 295 -10.13 -12.49 -84.15
N LEU A 296 -8.86 -12.88 -83.99
CA LEU A 296 -8.44 -14.27 -83.88
C LEU A 296 -8.23 -14.66 -82.42
N THR A 297 -8.69 -15.84 -82.02
CA THR A 297 -8.41 -16.47 -80.73
C THR A 297 -6.99 -17.03 -80.72
N VAL A 298 -6.21 -16.73 -79.69
CA VAL A 298 -4.84 -17.22 -79.52
C VAL A 298 -4.85 -18.33 -78.48
N PRO A 299 -4.59 -19.60 -78.86
CA PRO A 299 -4.64 -20.71 -77.91
C PRO A 299 -3.45 -20.66 -76.95
N ARG A 300 -3.72 -20.70 -75.64
CA ARG A 300 -2.71 -20.70 -74.56
C ARG A 300 -2.55 -22.07 -73.90
N ASP A 301 -3.62 -22.86 -73.86
CA ASP A 301 -3.57 -24.25 -73.40
C ASP A 301 -3.17 -25.18 -74.56
N ILE A 302 -1.88 -25.17 -74.89
CA ILE A 302 -1.28 -26.02 -75.94
C ILE A 302 -0.22 -26.91 -75.30
N THR A 303 -0.04 -28.13 -75.79
CA THR A 303 1.01 -29.02 -75.27
C THR A 303 2.34 -28.79 -76.00
N TYR A 304 3.45 -29.29 -75.43
CA TYR A 304 4.74 -29.25 -76.13
C TYR A 304 4.70 -30.03 -77.46
N GLU A 305 3.93 -31.12 -77.51
CA GLU A 305 3.73 -31.92 -78.73
C GLU A 305 3.00 -31.11 -79.82
N ASP A 306 1.94 -30.38 -79.46
CA ASP A 306 1.22 -29.51 -80.41
C ASP A 306 2.17 -28.49 -81.06
N ILE A 307 3.14 -27.96 -80.31
CA ILE A 307 4.14 -27.02 -80.82
C ILE A 307 5.06 -27.68 -81.85
N ILE A 308 5.54 -28.89 -81.55
CA ILE A 308 6.38 -29.67 -82.47
C ILE A 308 5.60 -29.99 -83.75
N GLU A 309 4.36 -30.46 -83.63
CA GLU A 309 3.50 -30.76 -84.77
C GLU A 309 3.24 -29.52 -85.64
N ALA A 310 2.97 -28.38 -85.01
CA ALA A 310 2.77 -27.13 -85.72
C ALA A 310 4.03 -26.70 -86.48
N ARG A 311 5.21 -26.81 -85.86
CA ARG A 311 6.48 -26.48 -86.51
C ARG A 311 6.81 -27.43 -87.67
N LYS A 312 6.49 -28.73 -87.54
CA LYS A 312 6.59 -29.70 -88.65
C LYS A 312 5.65 -29.32 -89.80
N MET A 313 4.38 -28.99 -89.48
CA MET A 313 3.37 -28.57 -90.47
C MET A 313 3.76 -27.26 -91.17
N ALA A 314 4.43 -26.35 -90.47
CA ALA A 314 4.94 -25.10 -91.01
C ALA A 314 6.27 -25.24 -91.77
N GLU A 315 6.75 -26.48 -91.99
CA GLU A 315 8.02 -26.80 -92.65
C GLU A 315 9.24 -26.09 -92.00
N ALA A 316 9.23 -25.99 -90.67
CA ALA A 316 10.37 -25.44 -89.92
C ALA A 316 11.64 -26.30 -90.12
N PRO A 317 12.84 -25.71 -90.18
CA PRO A 317 14.07 -26.48 -90.27
C PRO A 317 14.31 -27.30 -88.98
N PRO A 318 14.81 -28.55 -89.07
CA PRO A 318 15.19 -29.31 -87.89
C PRO A 318 16.38 -28.63 -87.16
N PRO A 319 16.47 -28.67 -85.82
CA PRO A 319 15.57 -29.35 -84.89
C PRO A 319 14.20 -28.65 -84.73
N TYR A 320 13.13 -29.45 -84.64
CA TYR A 320 11.76 -28.94 -84.53
C TYR A 320 11.44 -28.36 -83.14
N ASP A 321 12.39 -28.33 -82.21
CA ASP A 321 12.23 -27.68 -80.91
C ASP A 321 12.08 -26.16 -81.07
N PRO A 322 11.12 -25.52 -80.38
CA PRO A 322 10.95 -24.09 -80.40
C PRO A 322 12.18 -23.35 -79.81
N PRO A 323 12.52 -22.14 -80.28
CA PRO A 323 13.54 -21.30 -79.66
C PRO A 323 13.27 -21.11 -78.16
N ALA A 324 14.32 -20.94 -77.36
CA ALA A 324 14.17 -20.72 -75.92
C ALA A 324 13.33 -19.47 -75.56
N THR A 325 13.21 -18.51 -76.48
CA THR A 325 12.40 -17.29 -76.35
C THR A 325 10.97 -17.45 -76.85
N ALA A 326 10.65 -18.57 -77.52
CA ALA A 326 9.32 -18.83 -78.04
C ALA A 326 8.36 -19.24 -76.93
N TYR A 327 7.08 -19.07 -77.19
CA TYR A 327 6.02 -19.52 -76.30
C TYR A 327 6.08 -21.04 -76.13
N THR A 328 6.15 -21.49 -74.88
CA THR A 328 5.96 -22.88 -74.50
C THR A 328 5.17 -22.94 -73.20
N PRO A 329 4.51 -24.07 -72.87
CA PRO A 329 3.80 -24.21 -71.60
C PRO A 329 4.70 -23.98 -70.38
N ALA A 330 5.97 -24.39 -70.44
CA ALA A 330 6.93 -24.15 -69.36
C ALA A 330 7.29 -22.66 -69.22
N VAL A 331 7.54 -21.97 -70.34
CA VAL A 331 7.78 -20.52 -70.36
C VAL A 331 6.56 -19.77 -69.84
N TYR A 332 5.36 -20.18 -70.26
CA TYR A 332 4.08 -19.66 -69.81
C TYR A 332 3.87 -19.83 -68.30
N GLN A 333 4.07 -21.03 -67.77
CA GLN A 333 3.97 -21.32 -66.33
C GLN A 333 5.00 -20.53 -65.52
N ARG A 334 6.23 -20.36 -66.05
CA ARG A 334 7.26 -19.53 -65.42
C ARG A 334 6.85 -18.05 -65.35
N TYR A 335 6.21 -17.51 -66.40
CA TYR A 335 5.67 -16.15 -66.35
C TYR A 335 4.52 -16.02 -65.35
N MET A 336 3.68 -17.05 -65.20
CA MET A 336 2.63 -17.07 -64.17
C MET A 336 3.20 -17.08 -62.74
N GLN A 337 4.43 -17.57 -62.54
CA GLN A 337 5.14 -17.53 -61.24
C GLN A 337 5.80 -16.18 -60.92
N ILE A 338 6.09 -15.34 -61.93
CA ILE A 338 6.67 -13.99 -61.75
C ILE A 338 5.59 -12.98 -61.34
N LEU A 339 4.33 -13.26 -61.68
CA LEU A 339 3.20 -12.51 -61.17
C LEU A 339 3.09 -12.72 -59.65
N PRO A 340 2.74 -11.69 -58.87
CA PRO A 340 2.65 -11.80 -57.41
C PRO A 340 1.75 -13.01 -57.04
N PRO A 341 2.11 -13.79 -56.00
CA PRO A 341 1.44 -15.04 -55.66
C PRO A 341 -0.04 -14.82 -55.33
N ASP A 342 -0.87 -15.87 -55.44
CA ASP A 342 -2.28 -15.80 -55.07
C ASP A 342 -2.41 -15.55 -53.57
N PRO A 343 -2.97 -14.41 -53.14
CA PRO A 343 -3.13 -14.12 -51.72
C PRO A 343 -4.12 -15.07 -51.00
N LEU A 344 -4.89 -15.88 -51.73
CA LEU A 344 -5.75 -16.95 -51.17
C LEU A 344 -5.12 -18.34 -51.23
N MET A 345 -3.99 -18.53 -51.91
CA MET A 345 -3.19 -19.73 -51.64
C MET A 345 -2.50 -19.50 -50.31
N PRO A 346 -2.71 -20.37 -49.29
CA PRO A 346 -1.95 -20.24 -48.06
C PRO A 346 -0.48 -20.23 -48.44
N GLU A 347 0.23 -19.19 -48.00
CA GLU A 347 1.68 -19.27 -47.83
C GLU A 347 1.94 -20.64 -47.21
N GLU A 348 2.70 -21.51 -47.87
CA GLU A 348 3.18 -22.73 -47.23
C GLU A 348 3.71 -22.28 -45.89
N ALA A 349 2.98 -22.60 -44.82
CA ALA A 349 3.19 -22.03 -43.52
C ALA A 349 4.68 -22.22 -43.23
N GLU A 350 5.43 -21.11 -43.15
CA GLU A 350 6.80 -21.14 -42.66
C GLU A 350 6.72 -21.93 -41.37
N GLN A 351 7.29 -23.15 -41.40
CA GLN A 351 7.35 -24.00 -40.22
C GLN A 351 7.90 -23.10 -39.13
N PRO A 352 7.21 -22.95 -37.99
CA PRO A 352 7.63 -22.02 -36.96
C PRO A 352 9.08 -22.34 -36.65
N ALA A 353 9.95 -21.34 -36.87
CA ALA A 353 11.36 -21.46 -36.56
C ALA A 353 11.46 -22.08 -35.17
N GLN A 354 12.11 -23.24 -35.09
CA GLN A 354 12.34 -23.92 -33.81
C GLN A 354 12.89 -22.90 -32.84
N GLU A 355 12.07 -22.49 -31.87
CA GLU A 355 12.51 -21.67 -30.75
C GLU A 355 13.61 -22.46 -30.06
N SER A 356 14.86 -22.04 -30.28
CA SER A 356 16.00 -22.53 -29.54
C SER A 356 15.76 -22.17 -28.07
N GLU A 357 15.50 -23.17 -27.24
CA GLU A 357 15.39 -23.04 -25.79
C GLU A 357 16.59 -22.26 -25.24
N PRO A 358 16.39 -21.26 -24.36
CA PRO A 358 17.49 -20.64 -23.65
C PRO A 358 18.02 -21.63 -22.61
N TRP A 359 19.28 -22.03 -22.80
CA TRP A 359 20.07 -22.80 -21.84
C TRP A 359 19.93 -22.22 -20.42
N LEU A 360 19.21 -22.94 -19.56
CA LEU A 360 19.35 -22.83 -18.11
C LEU A 360 20.44 -23.81 -17.70
N GLU A 361 21.60 -23.28 -17.35
CA GLU A 361 22.67 -24.01 -16.66
C GLU A 361 22.79 -23.50 -15.20
N PRO A 362 23.37 -24.33 -14.30
CA PRO A 362 22.71 -24.83 -13.09
C PRO A 362 22.84 -23.99 -11.81
#